data_AF-A0A3M3QIM4-F1
#
_entry.id   AF-A0A3M3QIM4-F1
#
_cell.length_a   1.000
_cell.length_b   1.000
_cell.length_c   1.000
_cell.angle_alpha   90.00
_cell.angle_beta   90.00
_cell.angle_gamma   90.00
#
_symmetry.space_group_name_H-M   'P 1'
#
loop_
_entity.id
_entity.type
_entity.pdbx_description
1 polymer ?
#
loop_
_entity_poly.entity_id
_entity_poly.type
_entity_poly.pdbx_seq_one_letter_code
_entity_poly.pdbx_strand_id
1 'polypeptide(L)'
;MLAHLMEWLNLGVRWIHMIVGVAWIGASFYFVWLENNLNRSNPREGLSGDLWAIHGGGIYHLEKYKLAPPTMPENLHWFKWEAYSTWLSGVALLCVVFYANPTLYLLAPGSSLSGAEGVHIGLGSLFVGWFIYSFLCDSPLGKRPALLGVVLFVLLVAAAYGFSKIFSGRGAYLHVGAIMGTIMVGNVFRIIMPAQRALVAAIAENRTPDPSLPAKGLLRSRHNNYFTLPVLFIMISNHFPSTYGSEYNWLILAGIALLAVLVRHYFNTRHDSHRFAWTLPVAALGMLCLAYVTGPAQPPAKIVYQPLPGTAVGGHRADEKPPEPVAPPAQAEPAKVAGADFSKVHDVIQQRCSVCHSATPTSQLFSVAPAGVMFDTPEQIQQQAPRIKAQAITAPIMPLGNITQMTQQERDLVGAWIDQGAHIN
;
A
#
# COMPACT_ATOMS: atom_id res chain seq x y z
N MET A 1 4.68 -11.10 24.18
CA MET A 1 4.11 -12.19 23.36
C MET A 1 3.10 -11.68 22.32
N LEU A 2 2.00 -11.01 22.71
CA LEU A 2 0.97 -10.54 21.77
C LEU A 2 1.49 -9.65 20.63
N ALA A 3 2.32 -8.64 20.95
CA ALA A 3 2.91 -7.75 19.93
C ALA A 3 3.74 -8.51 18.88
N HIS A 4 4.53 -9.50 19.32
CA HIS A 4 5.33 -10.35 18.45
C HIS A 4 4.45 -11.23 17.56
N LEU A 5 3.38 -11.82 18.11
CA LEU A 5 2.42 -12.59 17.33
C LEU A 5 1.71 -11.72 16.28
N MET A 6 1.34 -10.49 16.63
CA MET A 6 0.73 -9.54 15.69
C MET A 6 1.69 -9.12 14.58
N GLU A 7 2.97 -8.99 14.87
CA GLU A 7 4.01 -8.74 13.86
C GLU A 7 4.12 -9.91 12.87
N TRP A 8 4.23 -11.15 13.36
CA TRP A 8 4.26 -12.34 12.52
C TRP A 8 2.97 -12.54 11.72
N LEU A 9 1.81 -12.22 12.31
CA LEU A 9 0.53 -12.24 11.61
C LEU A 9 0.53 -11.21 10.46
N ASN A 10 0.98 -9.98 10.72
CA ASN A 10 1.09 -8.94 9.69
C ASN A 10 2.04 -9.37 8.56
N LEU A 11 3.21 -9.90 8.92
CA LEU A 11 4.18 -10.42 7.95
C LEU A 11 3.57 -11.55 7.11
N GLY A 12 2.97 -12.57 7.74
CA GLY A 12 2.40 -13.72 7.06
C GLY A 12 1.27 -13.35 6.12
N VAL A 13 0.31 -12.54 6.58
CA VAL A 13 -0.83 -12.10 5.74
C VAL A 13 -0.35 -11.21 4.59
N ARG A 14 0.61 -10.31 4.83
CA ARG A 14 1.21 -9.46 3.79
C ARG A 14 1.97 -10.29 2.76
N TRP A 15 2.73 -11.29 3.21
CA TRP A 15 3.49 -12.19 2.35
C TRP A 15 2.56 -12.98 1.42
N ILE A 16 1.50 -13.55 1.98
CA ILE A 16 0.45 -14.21 1.20
C ILE A 16 -0.13 -13.23 0.18
N HIS A 17 -0.57 -12.05 0.63
CA HIS A 17 -1.17 -11.03 -0.25
C HIS A 17 -0.27 -10.63 -1.42
N MET A 18 1.03 -10.47 -1.15
CA MET A 18 2.02 -10.18 -2.18
C MET A 18 2.13 -11.32 -3.20
N ILE A 19 2.24 -12.57 -2.75
CA ILE A 19 2.34 -13.74 -3.62
C ILE A 19 1.13 -13.84 -4.54
N VAL A 20 -0.09 -13.81 -3.97
CA VAL A 20 -1.31 -13.96 -4.77
C VAL A 20 -1.57 -12.74 -5.65
N GLY A 21 -1.20 -11.54 -5.19
CA GLY A 21 -1.26 -10.30 -5.98
C GLY A 21 -0.35 -10.36 -7.21
N VAL A 22 0.89 -10.84 -7.05
CA VAL A 22 1.82 -11.07 -8.16
C VAL A 22 1.27 -12.12 -9.13
N ALA A 23 0.71 -13.23 -8.62
CA ALA A 23 0.09 -14.25 -9.47
C ALA A 23 -1.06 -13.67 -10.30
N TRP A 24 -1.94 -12.88 -9.69
CA TRP A 24 -3.10 -12.30 -10.38
C TRP A 24 -2.70 -11.25 -11.42
N ILE A 25 -1.90 -10.26 -11.03
CA ILE A 25 -1.49 -9.17 -11.92
C ILE A 25 -0.56 -9.70 -13.02
N GLY A 26 0.33 -10.63 -12.68
CA GLY A 26 1.19 -11.34 -13.63
C GLY A 26 0.38 -12.08 -14.69
N ALA A 27 -0.63 -12.87 -14.27
CA ALA A 27 -1.54 -13.52 -15.21
C ALA A 27 -2.27 -12.51 -16.10
N SER A 28 -2.74 -11.39 -15.54
CA SER A 28 -3.39 -10.34 -16.32
C SER A 28 -2.46 -9.74 -17.39
N PHE A 29 -1.19 -9.50 -17.05
CA PHE A 29 -0.21 -8.97 -18.00
C PHE A 29 0.12 -9.99 -19.09
N TYR A 30 0.28 -11.26 -18.71
CA TYR A 30 0.51 -12.35 -19.63
C TYR A 30 -0.64 -12.50 -20.63
N PHE A 31 -1.90 -12.52 -20.18
CA PHE A 31 -3.04 -12.67 -21.09
C PHE A 31 -3.23 -11.49 -22.04
N VAL A 32 -2.92 -10.27 -21.59
CA VAL A 32 -2.95 -9.09 -22.46
C VAL A 32 -1.83 -9.18 -23.49
N TRP A 33 -0.63 -9.59 -23.10
CA TRP A 33 0.45 -9.85 -24.04
C TRP A 33 0.07 -10.95 -25.04
N LEU A 34 -0.47 -12.07 -24.57
CA LEU A 34 -0.93 -13.19 -25.40
C LEU A 34 -1.94 -12.71 -26.45
N GLU A 35 -3.00 -12.03 -26.02
CA GLU A 35 -4.05 -11.51 -26.92
C GLU A 35 -3.45 -10.58 -27.98
N ASN A 36 -2.55 -9.70 -27.58
CA ASN A 36 -1.95 -8.70 -28.45
C ASN A 36 -0.95 -9.29 -29.45
N ASN A 37 -0.42 -10.50 -29.21
CA ASN A 37 0.57 -11.16 -30.06
C ASN A 37 0.01 -12.35 -30.84
N LEU A 38 -1.29 -12.64 -30.77
CA LEU A 38 -1.90 -13.66 -31.63
C LEU A 38 -1.67 -13.29 -33.11
N ASN A 39 -1.12 -14.23 -33.87
CA ASN A 39 -1.10 -14.18 -35.32
C ASN A 39 -2.54 -14.36 -35.83
N ARG A 40 -3.04 -13.31 -36.49
CA ARG A 40 -4.38 -13.28 -37.07
C ARG A 40 -4.34 -13.33 -38.60
N SER A 41 -3.16 -13.60 -39.18
CA SER A 41 -2.97 -13.70 -40.62
C SER A 41 -3.37 -15.10 -41.08
N ASN A 42 -4.46 -15.19 -41.86
CA ASN A 42 -5.00 -16.45 -42.39
C ASN A 42 -5.15 -17.55 -41.31
N PRO A 43 -5.93 -17.31 -40.23
CA PRO A 43 -6.10 -18.30 -39.18
C PRO A 43 -6.77 -19.54 -39.74
N ARG A 44 -6.38 -20.72 -39.24
CA ARG A 44 -7.11 -21.97 -39.51
C ARG A 44 -8.60 -21.80 -39.19
N GLU A 45 -9.42 -22.56 -39.90
CA GLU A 45 -10.88 -22.50 -39.74
C GLU A 45 -11.28 -22.68 -38.27
N GLY A 46 -12.21 -21.86 -37.79
CA GLY A 46 -12.64 -21.84 -36.38
C GLY A 46 -11.74 -21.07 -35.41
N LEU A 47 -10.50 -20.69 -35.79
CA LEU A 47 -9.59 -19.93 -34.93
C LEU A 47 -9.69 -18.42 -35.14
N SER A 48 -9.60 -17.67 -34.04
CA SER A 48 -9.41 -16.22 -34.03
C SER A 48 -7.94 -15.84 -34.28
N GLY A 49 -7.02 -16.75 -34.00
CA GLY A 49 -5.58 -16.59 -34.16
C GLY A 49 -4.80 -17.62 -33.35
N ASP A 50 -3.50 -17.68 -33.57
CA ASP A 50 -2.59 -18.58 -32.85
C ASP A 50 -1.28 -17.90 -32.45
N LEU A 51 -0.54 -18.50 -31.53
CA LEU A 51 0.76 -18.01 -31.07
C LEU A 51 1.70 -19.17 -30.81
N TRP A 52 2.93 -19.05 -31.30
CA TRP A 52 4.04 -19.89 -30.89
C TRP A 52 4.87 -19.17 -29.82
N ALA A 53 5.17 -19.87 -28.72
CA ALA A 53 5.97 -19.34 -27.63
C ALA A 53 6.96 -20.39 -27.11
N ILE A 54 8.08 -19.94 -26.55
CA ILE A 54 9.08 -20.81 -25.90
C ILE A 54 9.24 -20.42 -24.44
N HIS A 55 9.19 -21.40 -23.54
CA HIS A 55 9.46 -21.19 -22.12
C HIS A 55 9.95 -22.48 -21.45
N GLY A 56 10.93 -22.38 -20.56
CA GLY A 56 11.44 -23.54 -19.79
C GLY A 56 11.98 -24.68 -20.66
N GLY A 57 12.49 -24.37 -21.87
CA GLY A 57 13.00 -25.37 -22.82
C GLY A 57 11.92 -26.05 -23.69
N GLY A 58 10.64 -25.73 -23.50
CA GLY A 58 9.53 -26.26 -24.30
C GLY A 58 8.95 -25.23 -25.28
N ILE A 59 8.47 -25.71 -26.42
CA ILE A 59 7.74 -24.92 -27.43
C ILE A 59 6.24 -25.15 -27.24
N TYR A 60 5.49 -24.05 -27.10
CA TYR A 60 4.04 -24.03 -26.96
C TYR A 60 3.40 -23.50 -28.24
N HIS A 61 2.31 -24.13 -28.65
CA HIS A 61 1.40 -23.61 -29.67
C HIS A 61 0.05 -23.34 -29.02
N LEU A 62 -0.32 -22.07 -28.93
CA LEU A 62 -1.57 -21.62 -28.34
C LEU A 62 -2.53 -21.24 -29.44
N GLU A 63 -3.72 -21.83 -29.43
CA GLU A 63 -4.80 -21.55 -30.37
C GLU A 63 -5.96 -20.86 -29.64
N LYS A 64 -6.42 -19.71 -30.16
CA LYS A 64 -7.63 -19.06 -29.66
C LYS A 64 -8.79 -19.35 -30.61
N TYR A 65 -9.82 -20.04 -30.13
CA TYR A 65 -11.03 -20.32 -30.89
C TYR A 65 -11.94 -19.08 -30.99
N LYS A 66 -12.68 -18.95 -32.11
CA LYS A 66 -13.70 -17.89 -32.28
C LYS A 66 -14.88 -18.06 -31.33
N LEU A 67 -15.31 -19.31 -31.16
CA LEU A 67 -16.44 -19.66 -30.30
C LEU A 67 -16.07 -20.83 -29.37
N ALA A 68 -15.72 -21.97 -29.94
CA ALA A 68 -15.44 -23.22 -29.23
C ALA A 68 -14.45 -24.10 -30.01
N PRO A 69 -13.70 -24.98 -29.33
CA PRO A 69 -13.02 -26.09 -29.98
C PRO A 69 -14.03 -27.14 -30.49
N PRO A 70 -13.65 -28.01 -31.44
CA PRO A 70 -14.50 -29.09 -31.93
C PRO A 70 -14.98 -30.03 -30.81
N THR A 71 -14.10 -30.29 -29.84
CA THR A 71 -14.40 -31.06 -28.63
C THR A 71 -13.94 -30.26 -27.41
N MET A 72 -14.81 -30.14 -26.40
CA MET A 72 -14.44 -29.47 -25.16
C MET A 72 -13.48 -30.36 -24.36
N PRO A 73 -12.35 -29.81 -23.89
CA PRO A 73 -11.43 -30.57 -23.04
C PRO A 73 -12.07 -30.88 -21.68
N GLU A 74 -11.72 -32.04 -21.11
CA GLU A 74 -12.15 -32.42 -19.75
C GLU A 74 -11.65 -31.43 -18.70
N ASN A 75 -10.43 -30.93 -18.90
CA ASN A 75 -9.76 -30.02 -17.97
C ASN A 75 -9.69 -28.62 -18.57
N LEU A 76 -10.50 -27.70 -18.04
CA LEU A 76 -10.44 -26.28 -18.34
C LEU A 76 -9.97 -25.51 -17.11
N HIS A 77 -8.86 -24.79 -17.23
CA HIS A 77 -8.37 -23.94 -16.15
C HIS A 77 -9.14 -22.62 -16.09
N TRP A 78 -9.55 -22.22 -14.89
CA TRP A 78 -10.32 -20.99 -14.66
C TRP A 78 -9.53 -20.02 -13.78
N PHE A 79 -9.06 -18.93 -14.37
CA PHE A 79 -8.33 -17.86 -13.68
C PHE A 79 -9.28 -17.03 -12.81
N LYS A 80 -9.50 -17.48 -11.58
CA LYS A 80 -10.39 -16.85 -10.60
C LYS A 80 -9.81 -16.83 -9.20
N TRP A 81 -9.03 -17.86 -8.86
CA TRP A 81 -8.51 -18.05 -7.52
C TRP A 81 -7.43 -17.04 -7.17
N GLU A 82 -6.65 -16.62 -8.15
CA GLU A 82 -5.68 -15.55 -8.01
C GLU A 82 -6.39 -14.27 -7.57
N ALA A 83 -7.45 -13.87 -8.28
CA ALA A 83 -8.24 -12.69 -7.94
C ALA A 83 -8.91 -12.79 -6.56
N TYR A 84 -9.57 -13.91 -6.29
CA TYR A 84 -10.30 -14.12 -5.03
C TYR A 84 -9.36 -14.14 -3.84
N SER A 85 -8.23 -14.84 -3.96
CA SER A 85 -7.24 -14.94 -2.88
C SER A 85 -6.54 -13.61 -2.65
N THR A 86 -6.25 -12.82 -3.70
CA THR A 86 -5.71 -11.45 -3.54
C THR A 86 -6.68 -10.57 -2.77
N TRP A 87 -7.97 -10.60 -3.09
CA TRP A 87 -8.94 -9.78 -2.37
C TRP A 87 -9.11 -10.24 -0.92
N LEU A 88 -9.28 -11.55 -0.68
CA LEU A 88 -9.43 -12.09 0.68
C LEU A 88 -8.22 -11.76 1.56
N SER A 89 -7.01 -11.98 1.05
CA SER A 89 -5.78 -11.62 1.77
C SER A 89 -5.61 -10.12 1.94
N GLY A 90 -6.09 -9.30 0.99
CA GLY A 90 -6.07 -7.84 1.08
C GLY A 90 -7.01 -7.29 2.14
N VAL A 91 -8.23 -7.83 2.24
CA VAL A 91 -9.19 -7.51 3.31
C VAL A 91 -8.64 -7.96 4.66
N ALA A 92 -8.07 -9.17 4.75
CA ALA A 92 -7.39 -9.63 5.96
C ALA A 92 -6.26 -8.68 6.37
N LEU A 93 -5.47 -8.18 5.40
CA LEU A 93 -4.40 -7.23 5.66
C LEU A 93 -4.93 -5.87 6.13
N LEU A 94 -6.04 -5.37 5.57
CA LEU A 94 -6.72 -4.17 6.08
C LEU A 94 -7.17 -4.37 7.54
N CYS A 95 -7.74 -5.53 7.86
CA CYS A 95 -8.14 -5.85 9.23
C CYS A 95 -6.94 -5.81 10.19
N VAL A 96 -5.84 -6.49 9.84
CA VAL A 96 -4.66 -6.58 10.69
C VAL A 96 -3.95 -5.22 10.84
N VAL A 97 -3.84 -4.45 9.75
CA VAL A 97 -3.02 -3.23 9.72
C VAL A 97 -3.79 -2.00 10.18
N PHE A 98 -5.06 -1.87 9.81
CA PHE A 98 -5.85 -0.66 10.03
C PHE A 98 -6.98 -0.88 11.02
N TYR A 99 -7.75 -1.96 10.91
CA TYR A 99 -8.96 -2.12 11.74
C TYR A 99 -8.72 -2.73 13.11
N ALA A 100 -7.56 -3.34 13.36
CA ALA A 100 -7.19 -3.84 14.68
C ALA A 100 -6.97 -2.70 15.70
N ASN A 101 -6.52 -1.53 15.24
CA ASN A 101 -6.42 -0.32 16.05
C ASN A 101 -6.65 0.93 15.18
N PRO A 102 -7.91 1.22 14.82
CA PRO A 102 -8.26 2.21 13.81
C PRO A 102 -7.97 3.64 14.26
N THR A 103 -8.07 3.94 15.55
CA THR A 103 -7.71 5.26 16.09
C THR A 103 -6.24 5.59 15.79
N LEU A 104 -5.36 4.60 15.89
CA LEU A 104 -3.92 4.79 15.68
C LEU A 104 -3.50 4.73 14.21
N TYR A 105 -4.11 3.81 13.44
CA TYR A 105 -3.61 3.46 12.11
C TYR A 105 -4.46 4.01 10.97
N LEU A 106 -5.77 4.13 11.18
CA LEU A 106 -6.73 4.49 10.14
C LEU A 106 -7.06 5.97 10.16
N LEU A 107 -7.45 6.49 11.32
CA LEU A 107 -7.97 7.86 11.44
C LEU A 107 -6.87 8.90 11.31
N ALA A 108 -7.25 10.09 10.85
CA ALA A 108 -6.37 11.25 10.90
C ALA A 108 -6.12 11.66 12.36
N PRO A 109 -4.93 12.17 12.70
CA PRO A 109 -4.65 12.73 14.02
C PRO A 109 -5.67 13.83 14.37
N GLY A 110 -6.22 13.79 15.59
CA GLY A 110 -7.23 14.76 16.04
C GLY A 110 -8.62 14.57 15.42
N SER A 111 -8.87 13.46 14.71
CA SER A 111 -10.20 13.13 14.20
C SER A 111 -11.23 13.04 15.33
N SER A 112 -12.41 13.60 15.10
CA SER A 112 -13.56 13.48 16.01
C SER A 112 -14.30 12.14 15.88
N LEU A 113 -13.94 11.32 14.89
CA LEU A 113 -14.57 10.02 14.67
C LEU A 113 -14.06 8.99 15.69
N SER A 114 -14.95 8.13 16.13
CA SER A 114 -14.59 6.90 16.82
C SER A 114 -13.90 5.92 15.86
N GLY A 115 -13.09 5.03 16.43
CA GLY A 115 -12.44 3.96 15.68
C GLY A 115 -13.43 3.10 14.89
N ALA A 116 -14.60 2.80 15.45
CA ALA A 116 -15.64 2.01 14.81
C ALA A 116 -16.27 2.72 13.61
N GLU A 117 -16.54 4.03 13.71
CA GLU A 117 -17.02 4.84 12.59
C GLU A 117 -16.02 4.84 11.44
N GLY A 118 -14.72 4.98 11.74
CA GLY A 118 -13.66 4.87 10.75
C GLY A 118 -13.68 3.53 10.00
N VAL A 119 -13.79 2.41 10.73
CA VAL A 119 -13.87 1.07 10.14
C VAL A 119 -15.11 0.91 9.27
N HIS A 120 -16.28 1.39 9.71
CA HIS A 120 -17.51 1.32 8.93
C HIS A 120 -17.45 2.17 7.66
N ILE A 121 -16.86 3.37 7.71
CA ILE A 121 -16.63 4.18 6.51
C ILE A 121 -15.68 3.44 5.57
N GLY A 122 -14.60 2.85 6.09
CA GLY A 122 -13.65 2.05 5.33
C GLY A 122 -14.34 0.91 4.59
N LEU A 123 -14.98 -0.01 5.32
CA LEU A 123 -15.69 -1.16 4.74
C LEU A 123 -16.86 -0.76 3.84
N GLY A 124 -17.65 0.23 4.26
CA GLY A 124 -18.79 0.75 3.50
C GLY A 124 -18.35 1.31 2.15
N SER A 125 -17.20 1.98 2.09
CA SER A 125 -16.67 2.54 0.85
C SER A 125 -16.33 1.48 -0.21
N LEU A 126 -15.87 0.29 0.20
CA LEU A 126 -15.60 -0.82 -0.73
C LEU A 126 -16.91 -1.31 -1.37
N PHE A 127 -17.96 -1.47 -0.57
CA PHE A 127 -19.27 -1.89 -1.04
C PHE A 127 -19.94 -0.84 -1.95
N VAL A 128 -19.98 0.42 -1.48
CA VAL A 128 -20.55 1.55 -2.22
C VAL A 128 -19.77 1.79 -3.52
N GLY A 129 -18.44 1.76 -3.48
CA GLY A 129 -17.59 1.93 -4.65
C GLY A 129 -17.84 0.87 -5.72
N TRP A 130 -17.99 -0.39 -5.31
CA TRP A 130 -18.36 -1.47 -6.23
C TRP A 130 -19.76 -1.28 -6.84
N PHE A 131 -20.76 -0.88 -6.04
CA PHE A 131 -22.13 -0.67 -6.52
C PHE A 131 -22.22 0.49 -7.51
N ILE A 132 -21.63 1.65 -7.19
CA ILE A 132 -21.54 2.81 -8.08
C ILE A 132 -20.88 2.39 -9.40
N TYR A 133 -19.74 1.72 -9.33
CA TYR A 133 -19.03 1.24 -10.51
C TYR A 133 -19.88 0.26 -11.35
N SER A 134 -20.58 -0.69 -10.72
CA SER A 134 -21.44 -1.64 -11.42
C SER A 134 -22.55 -0.92 -12.17
N PHE A 135 -23.26 -0.03 -11.47
CA PHE A 135 -24.35 0.78 -12.02
C PHE A 135 -23.89 1.62 -13.21
N LEU A 136 -22.77 2.34 -13.09
CA LEU A 136 -22.25 3.19 -14.17
C LEU A 136 -21.95 2.40 -15.43
N CYS A 137 -21.36 1.22 -15.30
CA CYS A 137 -21.03 0.40 -16.45
C CYS A 137 -22.25 -0.30 -17.07
N ASP A 138 -23.32 -0.54 -16.30
CA ASP A 138 -24.58 -1.11 -16.82
C ASP A 138 -25.51 -0.01 -17.39
N SER A 139 -25.22 1.27 -17.10
CA SER A 139 -25.89 2.43 -17.68
C SER A 139 -25.46 2.71 -19.14
N PRO A 140 -26.10 3.68 -19.85
CA PRO A 140 -25.67 4.11 -21.18
C PRO A 140 -24.20 4.56 -21.26
N LEU A 141 -23.61 4.97 -20.12
CA LEU A 141 -22.20 5.33 -20.03
C LEU A 141 -21.26 4.16 -20.34
N GLY A 142 -21.69 2.91 -20.07
CA GLY A 142 -20.99 1.68 -20.45
C GLY A 142 -20.69 1.56 -21.94
N LYS A 143 -21.50 2.20 -22.79
CA LYS A 143 -21.32 2.25 -24.25
C LYS A 143 -20.31 3.32 -24.68
N ARG A 144 -19.81 4.15 -23.76
CA ARG A 144 -18.81 5.20 -24.00
C ARG A 144 -17.56 4.98 -23.12
N PRO A 145 -16.73 3.97 -23.41
CA PRO A 145 -15.55 3.60 -22.64
C PRO A 145 -14.64 4.73 -22.14
N ALA A 146 -14.28 5.66 -23.01
CA ALA A 146 -13.36 6.74 -22.65
C ALA A 146 -14.00 7.68 -21.63
N LEU A 147 -15.27 8.06 -21.85
CA LEU A 147 -16.02 8.90 -20.92
C LEU A 147 -16.24 8.19 -19.59
N LEU A 148 -16.58 6.90 -19.62
CA LEU A 148 -16.69 6.08 -18.41
C LEU A 148 -15.37 6.06 -17.63
N GLY A 149 -14.24 5.88 -18.30
CA GLY A 149 -12.92 5.92 -17.67
C GLY A 149 -12.63 7.27 -16.99
N VAL A 150 -12.96 8.38 -17.64
CA VAL A 150 -12.83 9.73 -17.06
C VAL A 150 -13.71 9.89 -15.82
N VAL A 151 -14.98 9.49 -15.89
CA VAL A 151 -15.91 9.55 -14.75
C VAL A 151 -15.40 8.71 -13.59
N LEU A 152 -14.94 7.48 -13.84
CA LEU A 152 -14.37 6.62 -12.81
C LEU A 152 -13.11 7.21 -12.18
N PHE A 153 -12.25 7.84 -12.98
CA PHE A 153 -11.08 8.55 -12.47
C PHE A 153 -11.48 9.69 -11.53
N VAL A 154 -12.42 10.54 -11.94
CA VAL A 154 -12.93 11.64 -11.10
C VAL A 154 -13.54 11.12 -9.80
N LEU A 155 -14.30 10.02 -9.84
CA LEU A 155 -14.87 9.41 -8.64
C LEU A 155 -13.80 8.85 -7.70
N LEU A 156 -12.74 8.23 -8.22
CA LEU A 156 -11.61 7.76 -7.40
C LEU A 156 -10.84 8.93 -6.78
N VAL A 157 -10.67 10.04 -7.50
CA VAL A 157 -10.06 11.27 -6.97
C VAL A 157 -10.94 11.89 -5.88
N ALA A 158 -12.27 11.92 -6.09
CA ALA A 158 -13.22 12.39 -5.08
C ALA A 158 -13.21 11.50 -3.83
N ALA A 159 -13.10 10.17 -3.99
CA ALA A 159 -12.94 9.25 -2.87
C ALA A 159 -11.61 9.50 -2.13
N ALA A 160 -10.50 9.69 -2.86
CA ALA A 160 -9.21 10.01 -2.27
C ALA A 160 -9.26 11.31 -1.44
N TYR A 161 -9.91 12.35 -1.97
CA TYR A 161 -10.13 13.61 -1.26
C TYR A 161 -11.02 13.42 -0.03
N GLY A 162 -12.13 12.67 -0.15
CA GLY A 162 -13.00 12.37 0.98
C GLY A 162 -12.26 11.65 2.11
N PHE A 163 -11.46 10.63 1.76
CA PHE A 163 -10.65 9.93 2.74
C PHE A 163 -9.55 10.79 3.35
N SER A 164 -8.91 11.68 2.57
CA SER A 164 -7.86 12.55 3.11
C SER A 164 -8.36 13.52 4.18
N LYS A 165 -9.69 13.69 4.33
CA LYS A 165 -10.30 14.51 5.40
C LYS A 165 -10.54 13.75 6.69
N ILE A 166 -10.58 12.42 6.67
CA ILE A 166 -10.99 11.60 7.84
C ILE A 166 -9.96 10.53 8.22
N PHE A 167 -9.16 10.06 7.26
CA PHE A 167 -8.15 9.04 7.45
C PHE A 167 -6.75 9.66 7.41
N SER A 168 -5.79 8.98 8.03
CA SER A 168 -4.38 9.25 7.81
C SER A 168 -4.07 9.17 6.31
N GLY A 169 -3.08 9.91 5.80
CA GLY A 169 -2.73 9.86 4.37
C GLY A 169 -2.47 8.43 3.88
N ARG A 170 -1.88 7.61 4.75
CA ARG A 170 -1.71 6.17 4.56
C ARG A 170 -3.05 5.43 4.45
N GLY A 171 -3.95 5.64 5.40
CA GLY A 171 -5.30 5.09 5.38
C GLY A 171 -6.06 5.47 4.10
N ALA A 172 -5.99 6.74 3.70
CA ALA A 172 -6.65 7.25 2.50
C ALA A 172 -6.18 6.53 1.23
N TYR A 173 -4.87 6.45 0.99
CA TYR A 173 -4.31 5.76 -0.18
C TYR A 173 -4.74 4.30 -0.23
N LEU A 174 -4.60 3.58 0.89
CA LEU A 174 -4.88 2.15 0.94
C LEU A 174 -6.38 1.85 0.77
N HIS A 175 -7.28 2.74 1.20
CA HIS A 175 -8.72 2.58 0.95
C HIS A 175 -9.11 2.88 -0.50
N VAL A 176 -8.46 3.83 -1.18
CA VAL A 176 -8.62 3.99 -2.64
C VAL A 176 -8.18 2.73 -3.36
N GLY A 177 -7.02 2.17 -3.01
CA GLY A 177 -6.54 0.90 -3.55
C GLY A 177 -7.48 -0.26 -3.25
N ALA A 178 -8.07 -0.30 -2.06
CA ALA A 178 -9.04 -1.32 -1.66
C ALA A 178 -10.35 -1.22 -2.44
N ILE A 179 -10.84 -0.02 -2.74
CA ILE A 179 -11.98 0.20 -3.65
C ILE A 179 -11.64 -0.36 -5.04
N MET A 180 -10.48 0.00 -5.59
CA MET A 180 -10.05 -0.47 -6.91
C MET A 180 -9.94 -2.00 -6.93
N GLY A 181 -9.30 -2.61 -5.93
CA GLY A 181 -9.18 -4.06 -5.79
C GLY A 181 -10.53 -4.76 -5.65
N THR A 182 -11.48 -4.15 -4.90
CA THR A 182 -12.85 -4.66 -4.73
C THR A 182 -13.63 -4.61 -6.05
N ILE A 183 -13.51 -3.51 -6.79
CA ILE A 183 -14.05 -3.40 -8.16
C ILE A 183 -13.47 -4.50 -9.05
N MET A 184 -12.15 -4.70 -8.99
CA MET A 184 -11.45 -5.65 -9.85
C MET A 184 -11.86 -7.10 -9.58
N VAL A 185 -11.98 -7.51 -8.31
CA VAL A 185 -12.44 -8.87 -7.97
C VAL A 185 -13.93 -9.01 -8.24
N GLY A 186 -14.73 -7.97 -8.00
CA GLY A 186 -16.17 -7.96 -8.28
C GLY A 186 -16.46 -8.16 -9.76
N ASN A 187 -15.62 -7.59 -10.63
CA ASN A 187 -15.63 -7.85 -12.07
C ASN A 187 -15.42 -9.33 -12.41
N VAL A 188 -14.42 -9.95 -11.77
CA VAL A 188 -14.13 -11.38 -11.97
C VAL A 188 -15.30 -12.22 -11.50
N PHE A 189 -15.74 -12.00 -10.26
CA PHE A 189 -16.75 -12.80 -9.58
C PHE A 189 -18.13 -12.69 -10.22
N ARG A 190 -18.60 -11.47 -10.52
CA ARG A 190 -20.00 -11.23 -10.89
C ARG A 190 -20.26 -11.16 -12.39
N ILE A 191 -19.25 -10.83 -13.18
CA ILE A 191 -19.39 -10.58 -14.63
C ILE A 191 -18.59 -11.58 -15.45
N ILE A 192 -17.26 -11.65 -15.26
CA ILE A 192 -16.37 -12.42 -16.13
C ILE A 192 -16.59 -13.92 -15.95
N MET A 193 -16.52 -14.43 -14.71
CA MET A 193 -16.68 -15.87 -14.45
C MET A 193 -18.07 -16.39 -14.84
N PRO A 194 -19.19 -15.72 -14.52
CA PRO A 194 -20.50 -16.13 -15.00
C PRO A 194 -20.63 -16.09 -16.52
N ALA A 195 -20.07 -15.06 -17.18
CA ALA A 195 -20.09 -14.98 -18.65
C ALA A 195 -19.31 -16.13 -19.30
N GLN A 196 -18.12 -16.46 -18.79
CA GLN A 196 -17.32 -17.56 -19.30
C GLN A 196 -18.00 -18.92 -19.06
N ARG A 197 -18.62 -19.13 -17.89
CA ARG A 197 -19.40 -20.34 -17.61
C ARG A 197 -20.62 -20.48 -18.51
N ALA A 198 -21.34 -19.38 -18.74
CA ALA A 198 -22.49 -19.36 -19.65
C ALA A 198 -22.09 -19.65 -21.10
N LEU A 199 -20.93 -19.15 -21.54
CA LEU A 199 -20.36 -19.48 -22.85
C LEU A 199 -20.09 -20.98 -22.97
N VAL A 200 -19.39 -21.57 -22.00
CA VAL A 200 -19.09 -23.02 -22.00
C VAL A 200 -20.38 -23.86 -21.94
N ALA A 201 -21.36 -23.47 -21.13
CA ALA A 201 -22.65 -24.15 -21.06
C ALA A 201 -23.42 -24.08 -22.39
N ALA A 202 -23.48 -22.92 -23.03
CA ALA A 202 -24.13 -22.77 -24.33
C ALA A 202 -23.48 -23.67 -25.39
N ILE A 203 -22.15 -23.74 -25.41
CA ILE A 203 -21.40 -24.63 -26.32
C ILE A 203 -21.72 -26.11 -26.03
N ALA A 204 -21.68 -26.52 -24.77
CA ALA A 204 -21.95 -27.91 -24.36
C ALA A 204 -23.39 -28.34 -24.70
N GLU A 205 -24.33 -27.40 -24.67
CA GLU A 205 -25.75 -27.63 -24.97
C GLU A 205 -26.12 -27.35 -26.44
N ASN A 206 -25.14 -27.11 -27.32
CA ASN A 206 -25.36 -26.72 -28.73
C ASN A 206 -26.31 -25.52 -28.92
N ARG A 207 -26.29 -24.57 -27.98
CA ARG A 207 -27.02 -23.30 -28.06
C ARG A 207 -26.10 -22.19 -28.57
N THR A 208 -26.67 -21.25 -29.31
CA THR A 208 -25.95 -20.02 -29.71
C THR A 208 -25.60 -19.19 -28.47
N PRO A 209 -24.31 -18.90 -28.20
CA PRO A 209 -23.94 -18.09 -27.04
C PRO A 209 -24.41 -16.64 -27.16
N ASP A 210 -24.84 -16.04 -26.05
CA ASP A 210 -25.22 -14.63 -26.01
C ASP A 210 -23.98 -13.73 -26.19
N PRO A 211 -23.89 -12.93 -27.28
CA PRO A 211 -22.74 -12.07 -27.54
C PRO A 211 -22.62 -10.89 -26.55
N SER A 212 -23.67 -10.59 -25.78
CA SER A 212 -23.66 -9.51 -24.80
C SER A 212 -22.79 -9.82 -23.57
N LEU A 213 -22.66 -11.10 -23.20
CA LEU A 213 -21.91 -11.52 -22.01
C LEU A 213 -20.39 -11.36 -22.19
N PRO A 214 -19.76 -11.84 -23.29
CA PRO A 214 -18.35 -11.59 -23.55
C PRO A 214 -18.03 -10.09 -23.70
N ALA A 215 -18.91 -9.31 -24.32
CA ALA A 215 -18.73 -7.87 -24.48
C ALA A 215 -18.69 -7.15 -23.13
N LYS A 216 -19.61 -7.49 -22.20
CA LYS A 216 -19.58 -6.99 -20.83
C LYS A 216 -18.30 -7.43 -20.11
N GLY A 217 -17.93 -8.70 -20.21
CA GLY A 217 -16.70 -9.24 -19.62
C GLY A 217 -15.44 -8.51 -20.11
N LEU A 218 -15.35 -8.20 -21.40
CA LEU A 218 -14.24 -7.47 -22.01
C LEU A 218 -14.12 -6.05 -21.45
N LEU A 219 -15.23 -5.31 -21.33
CA LEU A 219 -15.23 -3.97 -20.74
C LEU A 219 -14.67 -4.00 -19.31
N ARG A 220 -15.13 -4.94 -18.49
CA ARG A 220 -14.67 -5.10 -17.10
C ARG A 220 -13.20 -5.51 -17.03
N SER A 221 -12.76 -6.44 -17.88
CA SER A 221 -11.37 -6.86 -17.99
C SER A 221 -10.44 -5.70 -18.37
N ARG A 222 -10.89 -4.83 -19.29
CA ARG A 222 -10.13 -3.62 -19.65
C ARG A 222 -9.97 -2.67 -18.47
N HIS A 223 -11.02 -2.45 -17.67
CA HIS A 223 -10.91 -1.63 -16.46
C HIS A 223 -9.91 -2.24 -15.46
N ASN A 224 -9.97 -3.55 -15.22
CA ASN A 224 -8.99 -4.24 -14.37
C ASN A 224 -7.57 -4.04 -14.87
N ASN A 225 -7.35 -4.12 -16.19
CA ASN A 225 -6.05 -3.87 -16.80
C ASN A 225 -5.54 -2.44 -16.52
N TYR A 226 -6.37 -1.40 -16.69
CA TYR A 226 -5.94 -0.02 -16.42
C TYR A 226 -5.74 0.28 -14.92
N PHE A 227 -6.46 -0.42 -14.04
CA PHE A 227 -6.28 -0.28 -12.59
C PHE A 227 -5.00 -0.91 -12.05
N THR A 228 -4.38 -1.84 -12.79
CA THR A 228 -3.20 -2.59 -12.29
C THR A 228 -2.05 -1.70 -11.83
N LEU A 229 -1.56 -0.78 -12.66
CA LEU A 229 -0.40 0.05 -12.30
C LEU A 229 -0.69 1.02 -11.14
N PRO A 230 -1.83 1.74 -11.11
CA PRO A 230 -2.22 2.53 -9.94
C PRO A 230 -2.33 1.69 -8.64
N VAL A 231 -2.96 0.52 -8.69
CA VAL A 231 -3.09 -0.35 -7.50
C VAL A 231 -1.73 -0.83 -7.01
N LEU A 232 -0.83 -1.24 -7.92
CA LEU A 232 0.53 -1.63 -7.55
C LEU A 232 1.29 -0.48 -6.87
N PHE A 233 1.16 0.75 -7.38
CA PHE A 233 1.74 1.92 -6.72
C PHE A 233 1.18 2.11 -5.31
N ILE A 234 -0.15 2.06 -5.15
CA ILE A 234 -0.80 2.22 -3.85
C ILE A 234 -0.30 1.15 -2.85
N MET A 235 -0.09 -0.08 -3.28
CA MET A 235 0.44 -1.15 -2.42
C MET A 235 1.82 -0.81 -1.85
N ILE A 236 2.72 -0.25 -2.67
CA ILE A 236 4.08 0.12 -2.24
C ILE A 236 4.17 1.52 -1.61
N SER A 237 3.14 2.35 -1.78
CA SER A 237 3.13 3.76 -1.36
C SER A 237 3.48 3.96 0.12
N ASN A 238 3.16 3.00 0.97
CA ASN A 238 3.49 2.99 2.40
C ASN A 238 4.99 3.21 2.68
N HIS A 239 5.85 2.82 1.75
CA HIS A 239 7.30 2.97 1.83
C HIS A 239 7.79 4.36 1.37
N PHE A 240 6.90 5.20 0.86
CA PHE A 240 7.22 6.52 0.32
C PHE A 240 6.32 7.60 0.96
N PRO A 241 6.56 7.98 2.25
CA PRO A 241 5.78 9.00 2.95
C PRO A 241 5.64 10.33 2.23
N SER A 242 6.63 10.71 1.43
CA SER A 242 6.58 11.91 0.57
C SER A 242 5.37 11.94 -0.36
N THR A 243 4.81 10.77 -0.70
CA THR A 243 3.65 10.68 -1.60
C THR A 243 2.33 10.92 -0.88
N TYR A 244 2.21 10.63 0.42
CA TYR A 244 0.94 10.68 1.16
C TYR A 244 0.91 11.65 2.34
N GLY A 245 2.05 12.20 2.75
CA GLY A 245 2.14 13.07 3.92
C GLY A 245 1.75 14.52 3.68
N SER A 246 1.67 14.97 2.42
CA SER A 246 1.17 16.31 2.08
C SER A 246 -0.35 16.41 2.29
N GLU A 247 -0.84 17.62 2.61
CA GLU A 247 -2.27 17.94 2.57
C GLU A 247 -2.91 17.73 1.17
N TYR A 248 -2.07 17.79 0.12
CA TYR A 248 -2.46 17.53 -1.27
C TYR A 248 -2.28 16.06 -1.68
N ASN A 249 -2.17 15.12 -0.73
CA ASN A 249 -1.96 13.71 -1.02
C ASN A 249 -2.94 13.15 -2.08
N TRP A 250 -4.21 13.53 -2.06
CA TRP A 250 -5.20 13.10 -3.04
C TRP A 250 -4.87 13.56 -4.48
N LEU A 251 -4.29 14.75 -4.66
CA LEU A 251 -3.80 15.24 -5.95
C LEU A 251 -2.53 14.53 -6.38
N ILE A 252 -1.63 14.25 -5.45
CA ILE A 252 -0.42 13.48 -5.72
C ILE A 252 -0.81 12.08 -6.22
N LEU A 253 -1.74 11.41 -5.54
CA LEU A 253 -2.27 10.12 -5.97
C LEU A 253 -2.91 10.20 -7.35
N ALA A 254 -3.74 11.23 -7.59
CA ALA A 254 -4.37 11.44 -8.89
C ALA A 254 -3.35 11.60 -10.00
N GLY A 255 -2.30 12.40 -9.78
CA GLY A 255 -1.19 12.61 -10.71
C GLY A 255 -0.45 11.30 -11.01
N ILE A 256 -0.02 10.57 -9.98
CA ILE A 256 0.69 9.31 -10.15
C ILE A 256 -0.19 8.26 -10.86
N ALA A 257 -1.47 8.17 -10.49
CA ALA A 257 -2.42 7.26 -11.14
C ALA A 257 -2.62 7.60 -12.63
N LEU A 258 -2.71 8.89 -12.97
CA LEU A 258 -2.82 9.34 -14.36
C LEU A 258 -1.58 8.96 -15.17
N LEU A 259 -0.38 9.20 -14.63
CA LEU A 259 0.88 8.85 -15.28
C LEU A 259 1.00 7.32 -15.45
N ALA A 260 0.60 6.55 -14.44
CA ALA A 260 0.53 5.10 -14.50
C ALA A 260 -0.44 4.61 -15.60
N VAL A 261 -1.63 5.23 -15.73
CA VAL A 261 -2.59 4.92 -16.80
C VAL A 261 -2.03 5.27 -18.18
N LEU A 262 -1.30 6.38 -18.33
CA LEU A 262 -0.67 6.78 -19.59
C LEU A 262 0.41 5.78 -20.04
N VAL A 263 1.25 5.34 -19.11
CA VAL A 263 2.23 4.27 -19.34
C VAL A 263 1.48 3.00 -19.75
N ARG A 264 0.45 2.62 -18.98
CA ARG A 264 -0.33 1.41 -19.27
C ARG A 264 -0.97 1.45 -20.65
N HIS A 265 -1.51 2.60 -21.04
CA HIS A 265 -2.14 2.80 -22.34
C HIS A 265 -1.18 2.48 -23.48
N TYR A 266 0.05 3.01 -23.44
CA TYR A 266 1.06 2.71 -24.45
C TYR A 266 1.37 1.21 -24.52
N PHE A 267 1.59 0.54 -23.39
CA PHE A 267 1.88 -0.90 -23.38
C PHE A 267 0.71 -1.75 -23.90
N ASN A 268 -0.52 -1.29 -23.73
CA ASN A 268 -1.70 -1.96 -24.27
C ASN A 268 -1.84 -1.79 -25.78
N THR A 269 -1.38 -0.67 -26.38
CA THR A 269 -1.59 -0.36 -27.81
C THR A 269 -0.35 -0.54 -28.69
N ARG A 270 0.85 -0.70 -28.08
CA ARG A 270 2.13 -0.71 -28.81
C ARG A 270 2.29 -1.81 -29.86
N HIS A 271 1.49 -2.88 -29.79
CA HIS A 271 1.53 -3.96 -30.77
C HIS A 271 0.95 -3.54 -32.12
N ASP A 272 -0.05 -2.64 -32.13
CA ASP A 272 -0.66 -2.12 -33.35
C ASP A 272 0.07 -0.87 -33.84
N SER A 273 0.41 0.03 -32.92
CA SER A 273 0.98 1.33 -33.27
C SER A 273 1.81 1.93 -32.13
N HIS A 274 2.93 2.55 -32.50
CA HIS A 274 3.74 3.36 -31.60
C HIS A 274 3.23 4.81 -31.43
N ARG A 275 2.01 5.11 -31.88
CA ARG A 275 1.38 6.46 -31.78
C ARG A 275 1.46 7.07 -30.37
N PHE A 276 1.39 6.24 -29.33
CA PHE A 276 1.40 6.69 -27.94
C PHE A 276 2.77 6.57 -27.27
N ALA A 277 3.87 6.36 -28.00
CA ALA A 277 5.21 6.27 -27.40
C ALA A 277 5.61 7.54 -26.61
N TRP A 278 5.06 8.70 -26.98
CA TRP A 278 5.24 9.97 -26.27
C TRP A 278 4.73 9.94 -24.82
N THR A 279 3.83 9.03 -24.46
CA THR A 279 3.33 8.96 -23.08
C THR A 279 4.41 8.55 -22.10
N LEU A 280 5.46 7.83 -22.54
CA LEU A 280 6.59 7.44 -21.68
C LEU A 280 7.45 8.64 -21.24
N PRO A 281 8.00 9.48 -22.14
CA PRO A 281 8.74 10.67 -21.71
C PRO A 281 7.85 11.67 -20.97
N VAL A 282 6.56 11.80 -21.32
CA VAL A 282 5.62 12.63 -20.56
C VAL A 282 5.39 12.07 -19.15
N ALA A 283 5.25 10.76 -19.00
CA ALA A 283 5.11 10.13 -17.69
C ALA A 283 6.37 10.32 -16.84
N ALA A 284 7.56 10.16 -17.44
CA ALA A 284 8.84 10.38 -16.77
C ALA A 284 8.99 11.84 -16.31
N LEU A 285 8.74 12.80 -17.20
CA LEU A 285 8.78 14.22 -16.87
C LEU A 285 7.74 14.57 -15.80
N GLY A 286 6.51 14.05 -15.91
CA GLY A 286 5.47 14.24 -14.92
C GLY A 286 5.85 13.71 -13.53
N MET A 287 6.52 12.56 -13.45
CA MET A 287 7.06 12.03 -12.19
C MET A 287 8.15 12.92 -11.61
N LEU A 288 9.04 13.46 -12.45
CA LEU A 288 10.08 14.42 -12.01
C LEU A 288 9.46 15.73 -11.51
N CYS A 289 8.46 16.27 -12.21
CA CYS A 289 7.73 17.45 -11.79
C CYS A 289 7.00 17.23 -10.46
N LEU A 290 6.33 16.08 -10.29
CA LEU A 290 5.72 15.72 -9.00
C LEU A 290 6.76 15.62 -7.89
N ALA A 291 7.88 14.93 -8.12
CA ALA A 291 8.95 14.82 -7.13
C ALA A 291 9.51 16.21 -6.73
N TYR A 292 9.67 17.12 -7.69
CA TYR A 292 10.11 18.49 -7.43
C TYR A 292 9.08 19.30 -6.63
N VAL A 293 7.82 19.32 -7.07
CA VAL A 293 6.74 20.13 -6.44
C VAL A 293 6.36 19.61 -5.06
N THR A 294 6.49 18.31 -4.81
CA THR A 294 6.25 17.68 -3.50
C THR A 294 7.48 17.71 -2.58
N GLY A 295 8.61 18.25 -3.06
CA GLY A 295 9.82 18.41 -2.26
C GLY A 295 9.63 19.38 -1.08
N PRO A 296 10.39 19.22 0.01
CA PRO A 296 10.32 20.13 1.15
C PRO A 296 10.69 21.56 0.73
N ALA A 297 9.87 22.54 1.12
CA ALA A 297 10.03 23.96 0.76
C ALA A 297 11.22 24.65 1.45
N GLN A 298 11.77 24.07 2.52
CA GLN A 298 12.97 24.56 3.19
C GLN A 298 14.03 23.46 3.26
N PRO A 299 15.32 23.81 3.07
CA PRO A 299 16.40 22.88 3.34
C PRO A 299 16.31 22.44 4.81
N PRO A 300 16.44 21.14 5.10
CA PRO A 300 16.32 20.65 6.47
C PRO A 300 17.39 21.34 7.32
N ALA A 301 16.99 21.85 8.48
CA ALA A 301 17.88 22.53 9.41
C ALA A 301 19.14 21.68 9.62
N LYS A 302 20.33 22.29 9.61
CA LYS A 302 21.55 21.58 10.00
C LYS A 302 21.35 21.09 11.42
N ILE A 303 21.18 19.78 11.57
CA ILE A 303 21.09 19.13 12.88
C ILE A 303 22.47 19.26 13.52
N VAL A 304 22.63 20.25 14.38
CA VAL A 304 23.75 20.30 15.31
C VAL A 304 23.38 19.36 16.44
N TYR A 305 23.94 18.14 16.43
CA TYR A 305 23.83 17.23 17.56
C TYR A 305 24.43 17.95 18.77
N GLN A 306 23.58 18.42 19.68
CA GLN A 306 24.05 18.92 20.96
C GLN A 306 24.51 17.70 21.77
N PRO A 307 25.78 17.63 22.18
CA PRO A 307 26.17 16.67 23.20
C PRO A 307 25.32 16.95 24.45
N LEU A 308 24.90 15.87 25.11
CA LEU A 308 24.10 15.92 26.33
C LEU A 308 24.64 17.01 27.29
N PRO A 309 23.77 17.84 27.91
CA PRO A 309 24.21 18.66 29.04
C PRO A 309 24.81 17.72 30.08
N GLY A 310 25.96 18.07 30.68
CA GLY A 310 26.63 17.24 31.71
C GLY A 310 25.81 16.96 32.98
N THR A 311 24.56 17.43 33.03
CA THR A 311 23.55 17.12 34.06
C THR A 311 22.69 15.91 33.70
N ALA A 312 22.76 15.40 32.46
CA ALA A 312 22.22 14.10 32.10
C ALA A 312 23.12 13.03 32.73
N VAL A 313 22.57 12.38 33.76
CA VAL A 313 23.26 11.47 34.69
C VAL A 313 24.26 10.57 33.97
N GLY A 314 25.56 10.77 34.25
CA GLY A 314 26.66 9.87 33.87
C GLY A 314 27.56 10.30 32.71
N GLY A 315 27.36 11.47 32.10
CA GLY A 315 28.22 11.97 31.01
C GLY A 315 29.24 13.01 31.47
N HIS A 316 30.53 12.70 31.39
CA HIS A 316 31.59 13.71 31.49
C HIS A 316 31.75 14.46 30.16
N ARG A 317 32.04 15.76 30.23
CA ARG A 317 32.36 16.54 29.02
C ARG A 317 33.77 16.17 28.52
N ALA A 318 34.00 16.24 27.22
CA ALA A 318 35.30 15.89 26.62
C ALA A 318 36.47 16.77 27.11
N ASP A 319 36.16 17.94 27.69
CA ASP A 319 37.09 18.89 28.31
C ASP A 319 37.33 18.65 29.81
N GLU A 320 36.67 17.65 30.42
CA GLU A 320 36.78 17.36 31.84
C GLU A 320 37.94 16.39 32.12
N LYS A 321 38.89 16.83 32.96
CA LYS A 321 40.08 16.05 33.32
C LYS A 321 39.65 14.80 34.09
N PRO A 322 40.10 13.58 33.74
CA PRO A 322 39.72 12.36 34.45
C PRO A 322 40.06 12.48 35.94
N PRO A 323 39.16 12.10 36.87
CA PRO A 323 39.51 12.02 38.28
C PRO A 323 40.60 10.97 38.48
N GLU A 324 41.54 11.24 39.39
CA GLU A 324 42.55 10.26 39.81
C GLU A 324 41.87 8.99 40.35
N PRO A 325 42.46 7.80 40.12
CA PRO A 325 41.86 6.54 40.50
C PRO A 325 41.75 6.43 42.03
N VAL A 326 40.55 6.64 42.56
CA VAL A 326 40.18 6.26 43.92
C VAL A 326 39.83 4.77 43.94
N ALA A 327 40.24 4.09 45.00
CA ALA A 327 40.08 2.65 45.23
C ALA A 327 38.65 2.13 44.95
N PRO A 328 38.49 0.82 44.62
CA PRO A 328 37.21 0.29 44.15
C PRO A 328 36.11 0.45 45.21
N PRO A 329 34.90 0.95 44.85
CA PRO A 329 33.78 0.93 45.78
C PRO A 329 33.34 -0.52 46.04
N ALA A 330 32.97 -0.78 47.29
CA ALA A 330 32.26 -1.99 47.68
C ALA A 330 30.99 -2.18 46.86
N GLN A 331 30.64 -3.45 46.66
CA GLN A 331 29.48 -3.97 45.92
C GLN A 331 28.26 -3.03 45.99
N ALA A 332 27.92 -2.43 44.85
CA ALA A 332 26.68 -1.69 44.69
C ALA A 332 25.51 -2.69 44.67
N GLU A 333 24.62 -2.57 45.64
CA GLU A 333 23.30 -3.19 45.60
C GLU A 333 22.56 -2.77 44.31
N PRO A 334 21.70 -3.64 43.75
CA PRO A 334 20.89 -3.28 42.60
C PRO A 334 19.99 -2.09 42.95
N ALA A 335 20.25 -0.95 42.30
CA ALA A 335 19.42 0.23 42.41
C ALA A 335 17.99 -0.13 41.98
N LYS A 336 17.06 -0.09 42.94
CA LYS A 336 15.62 -0.07 42.63
C LYS A 336 15.36 1.16 41.78
N VAL A 337 14.97 0.95 40.53
CA VAL A 337 14.49 2.01 39.64
C VAL A 337 13.22 2.57 40.26
N ALA A 338 13.36 3.68 41.01
CA ALA A 338 12.24 4.52 41.39
C ALA A 338 11.48 4.91 40.12
N GLY A 339 10.15 4.90 40.18
CA GLY A 339 9.24 5.02 39.03
C GLY A 339 9.76 5.96 37.95
N ALA A 340 9.78 5.48 36.71
CA ALA A 340 10.35 6.24 35.60
C ALA A 340 9.49 7.48 35.36
N ASP A 341 9.98 8.63 35.82
CA ASP A 341 9.37 9.94 35.62
C ASP A 341 9.16 10.19 34.12
N PHE A 342 7.89 10.33 33.72
CA PHE A 342 7.53 10.53 32.32
C PHE A 342 8.20 11.77 31.74
N SER A 343 8.52 12.80 32.54
CA SER A 343 9.27 13.96 32.05
C SER A 343 10.61 13.56 31.43
N LYS A 344 11.34 12.63 32.05
CA LYS A 344 12.64 12.17 31.54
C LYS A 344 12.49 11.31 30.29
N VAL A 345 11.46 10.46 30.28
CA VAL A 345 11.12 9.63 29.12
C VAL A 345 10.74 10.50 27.93
N HIS A 346 9.93 11.53 28.17
CA HIS A 346 9.50 12.50 27.18
C HIS A 346 10.72 13.18 26.56
N ASP A 347 11.66 13.67 27.36
CA ASP A 347 12.90 14.30 26.86
C ASP A 347 13.72 13.37 25.97
N VAL A 348 13.90 12.11 26.38
CA VAL A 348 14.57 11.09 25.56
C VAL A 348 13.84 10.89 24.24
N ILE A 349 12.52 10.77 24.25
CA ILE A 349 11.75 10.56 23.02
C ILE A 349 11.84 11.77 22.10
N GLN A 350 11.76 13.00 22.63
CA GLN A 350 11.90 14.20 21.83
C GLN A 350 13.28 14.30 21.17
N GLN A 351 14.34 13.95 21.90
CA GLN A 351 15.71 14.03 21.39
C GLN A 351 16.07 12.88 20.44
N ARG A 352 15.58 11.67 20.69
CA ARG A 352 16.01 10.46 19.98
C ARG A 352 15.06 10.05 18.86
N CYS A 353 13.76 10.35 18.97
CA CYS A 353 12.73 9.82 18.10
C CYS A 353 12.02 10.90 17.28
N SER A 354 11.63 12.02 17.91
CA SER A 354 10.81 13.07 17.26
C SER A 354 11.52 13.78 16.10
N VAL A 355 12.85 13.68 16.01
CA VAL A 355 13.64 14.15 14.84
C VAL A 355 13.08 13.61 13.52
N CYS A 356 12.66 12.35 13.50
CA CYS A 356 12.07 11.69 12.33
C CYS A 356 10.55 11.47 12.47
N HIS A 357 10.06 11.31 13.70
CA HIS A 357 8.68 10.92 14.01
C HIS A 357 7.91 12.09 14.63
N SER A 358 7.71 13.14 13.84
CA SER A 358 6.99 14.37 14.20
C SER A 358 6.06 14.79 13.06
N ALA A 359 5.03 15.58 13.36
CA ALA A 359 4.24 16.29 12.35
C ALA A 359 5.10 17.23 11.48
N THR A 360 6.22 17.72 12.03
CA THR A 360 7.22 18.53 11.33
C THR A 360 8.62 17.97 11.56
N PRO A 361 8.99 16.85 10.88
CA PRO A 361 10.31 16.24 11.07
C PRO A 361 11.44 17.21 10.74
N THR A 362 12.50 17.18 11.55
CA THR A 362 13.72 17.98 11.32
C THR A 362 14.83 17.17 10.64
N SER A 363 14.61 15.87 10.43
CA SER A 363 15.50 14.96 9.70
C SER A 363 15.72 15.38 8.25
N GLN A 364 16.95 15.22 7.76
CA GLN A 364 17.25 15.38 6.33
C GLN A 364 16.77 14.19 5.48
N LEU A 365 16.50 13.05 6.12
CA LEU A 365 16.12 11.81 5.44
C LEU A 365 14.61 11.68 5.22
N PHE A 366 13.81 12.38 6.01
CA PHE A 366 12.36 12.24 6.03
C PHE A 366 11.70 13.61 6.11
N SER A 367 10.91 13.95 5.10
CA SER A 367 10.05 15.15 5.11
C SER A 367 8.70 14.91 5.81
N VAL A 368 8.37 13.64 6.08
CA VAL A 368 7.12 13.18 6.71
C VAL A 368 7.46 12.01 7.63
N ALA A 369 6.80 11.95 8.79
CA ALA A 369 6.90 10.85 9.74
C ALA A 369 6.76 9.45 9.07
N PRO A 370 7.80 8.59 9.14
CA PRO A 370 7.74 7.25 8.58
C PRO A 370 6.61 6.42 9.19
N ALA A 371 5.89 5.69 8.32
CA ALA A 371 4.72 4.88 8.68
C ALA A 371 3.59 5.64 9.41
N GLY A 372 3.60 6.98 9.36
CA GLY A 372 2.63 7.85 10.05
C GLY A 372 2.79 7.88 11.57
N VAL A 373 3.94 7.44 12.11
CA VAL A 373 4.19 7.42 13.56
C VAL A 373 4.76 8.76 14.01
N MET A 374 4.10 9.39 14.97
CA MET A 374 4.48 10.70 15.52
C MET A 374 4.53 10.67 17.05
N PHE A 375 5.37 11.52 17.63
CA PHE A 375 5.64 11.62 19.06
C PHE A 375 5.59 13.09 19.56
N ASP A 376 4.79 13.94 18.91
CA ASP A 376 4.71 15.38 19.23
C ASP A 376 4.02 15.66 20.57
N THR A 377 3.17 14.74 21.04
CA THR A 377 2.38 14.89 22.28
C THR A 377 2.55 13.68 23.22
N PRO A 378 2.41 13.87 24.55
CA PRO A 378 2.41 12.76 25.51
C PRO A 378 1.43 11.64 25.18
N GLU A 379 0.23 11.99 24.73
CA GLU A 379 -0.81 11.04 24.37
C GLU A 379 -0.39 10.19 23.16
N GLN A 380 0.23 10.80 22.15
CA GLN A 380 0.80 10.07 21.01
C GLN A 380 1.91 9.13 21.46
N ILE A 381 2.80 9.58 22.35
CA ILE A 381 3.89 8.77 22.90
C ILE A 381 3.33 7.55 23.63
N GLN A 382 2.35 7.74 24.51
CA GLN A 382 1.68 6.67 25.24
C GLN A 382 0.99 5.68 24.29
N GLN A 383 0.24 6.17 23.28
CA GLN A 383 -0.42 5.33 22.29
C GLN A 383 0.57 4.47 21.48
N GLN A 384 1.78 4.97 21.27
CA GLN A 384 2.83 4.27 20.54
C GLN A 384 3.76 3.43 21.43
N ALA A 385 3.55 3.39 22.75
CA ALA A 385 4.39 2.63 23.69
C ALA A 385 4.63 1.17 23.25
N PRO A 386 3.65 0.39 22.74
CA PRO A 386 3.91 -0.96 22.24
C PRO A 386 4.91 -1.00 21.07
N ARG A 387 4.89 0.00 20.18
CA ARG A 387 5.81 0.10 19.04
C ARG A 387 7.19 0.60 19.46
N ILE A 388 7.25 1.56 20.38
CA ILE A 388 8.50 2.03 20.98
C ILE A 388 9.22 0.83 21.62
N LYS A 389 8.51 0.03 22.43
CA LYS A 389 9.06 -1.18 23.04
C LYS A 389 9.60 -2.14 21.99
N ALA A 390 8.80 -2.47 20.97
CA ALA A 390 9.21 -3.42 19.94
C ALA A 390 10.45 -2.95 19.16
N GLN A 391 10.45 -1.69 18.71
CA GLN A 391 11.42 -1.17 17.74
C GLN A 391 12.68 -0.59 18.38
N ALA A 392 12.56 0.08 19.52
CA ALA A 392 13.68 0.74 20.19
C ALA A 392 14.24 -0.08 21.37
N ILE A 393 13.43 -0.92 22.03
CA ILE A 393 13.90 -1.60 23.24
C ILE A 393 14.21 -3.07 22.98
N THR A 394 13.28 -3.81 22.38
CA THR A 394 13.43 -5.25 22.16
C THR A 394 14.30 -5.58 20.94
N ALA A 395 14.12 -4.90 19.81
CA ALA A 395 14.87 -5.16 18.56
C ALA A 395 16.09 -4.25 18.32
N PRO A 396 16.41 -3.34 19.26
CA PRO A 396 17.08 -2.04 19.05
C PRO A 396 17.29 -1.55 17.59
N ILE A 397 16.26 -1.59 16.74
CA ILE A 397 16.34 -1.12 15.34
C ILE A 397 16.28 0.40 15.27
N MET A 398 15.46 1.01 16.13
CA MET A 398 15.28 2.45 16.23
C MET A 398 16.11 3.01 17.39
N PRO A 399 16.68 4.22 17.26
CA PRO A 399 16.76 5.05 16.05
C PRO A 399 17.57 4.36 14.93
N LEU A 400 17.20 4.53 13.66
CA LEU A 400 17.84 3.84 12.53
C LEU A 400 19.36 4.05 12.55
N GLY A 401 20.14 2.96 12.54
CA GLY A 401 21.60 3.03 12.62
C GLY A 401 22.14 3.74 13.87
N ASN A 402 21.29 3.92 14.89
CA ASN A 402 21.51 4.74 16.07
C ASN A 402 22.00 6.17 15.75
N ILE A 403 21.51 6.79 14.67
CA ILE A 403 21.96 8.13 14.22
C ILE A 403 21.79 9.23 15.27
N THR A 404 20.79 9.13 16.15
CA THR A 404 20.58 10.07 17.26
C THR A 404 21.31 9.65 18.54
N GLN A 405 22.15 8.61 18.49
CA GLN A 405 23.02 8.16 19.58
C GLN A 405 22.26 7.82 20.87
N MET A 406 21.13 7.11 20.75
CA MET A 406 20.38 6.65 21.93
C MET A 406 21.19 5.61 22.71
N THR A 407 21.39 5.86 24.01
CA THR A 407 22.20 5.02 24.89
C THR A 407 21.41 3.83 25.44
N GLN A 408 22.10 2.82 25.98
CA GLN A 408 21.41 1.69 26.63
C GLN A 408 20.64 2.13 27.87
N GLN A 409 21.17 3.07 28.65
CA GLN A 409 20.50 3.61 29.83
C GLN A 409 19.19 4.35 29.47
N GLU A 410 19.19 5.10 28.37
CA GLU A 410 17.97 5.73 27.83
C GLU A 410 16.95 4.67 27.38
N ARG A 411 17.40 3.58 26.77
CA ARG A 411 16.53 2.45 26.40
C ARG A 411 15.95 1.77 27.64
N ASP A 412 16.76 1.55 28.66
CA ASP A 412 16.32 0.92 29.90
C ASP A 412 15.31 1.82 30.65
N LEU A 413 15.52 3.14 30.66
CA LEU A 413 14.58 4.12 31.20
C LEU A 413 13.22 4.06 30.48
N VAL A 414 13.23 4.14 29.15
CA VAL A 414 12.01 4.09 28.33
C VAL A 414 11.34 2.71 28.47
N GLY A 415 12.12 1.63 28.52
CA GLY A 415 11.62 0.27 28.72
C GLY A 415 10.92 0.10 30.07
N ALA A 416 11.54 0.57 31.15
CA ALA A 416 10.97 0.54 32.50
C ALA A 416 9.66 1.33 32.58
N TRP A 417 9.59 2.50 31.95
CA TRP A 417 8.35 3.29 31.86
C TRP A 417 7.22 2.52 31.16
N ILE A 418 7.52 1.86 30.04
CA ILE A 418 6.52 1.05 29.32
C ILE A 418 6.06 -0.14 30.17
N ASP A 419 7.00 -0.80 30.86
CA ASP A 419 6.70 -1.93 31.74
C ASP A 419 5.86 -1.54 32.96
N GLN A 420 5.96 -0.29 33.39
CA GLN A 420 5.15 0.31 34.46
C GLN A 420 3.78 0.81 33.98
N GLY A 421 3.38 0.54 32.73
CA GLY A 421 2.07 0.89 32.20
C GLY A 421 2.03 2.16 31.34
N ALA A 422 3.19 2.73 31.01
CA ALA A 422 3.31 3.90 30.13
C ALA A 422 2.48 5.12 30.59
N HIS A 423 2.42 5.37 31.90
CA HIS A 423 1.67 6.50 32.46
C HIS A 423 2.33 7.85 32.11
N ILE A 424 1.52 8.86 31.79
CA ILE A 424 1.98 10.19 31.36
C ILE A 424 1.90 11.26 32.48
N ASN A 425 1.50 10.85 33.69
CA ASN A 425 1.21 11.74 34.84
C ASN A 425 2.22 11.59 35.97
#